data_AF-A0A315D004-F1
#
_entry.id   AF-A0A315D004-F1
#
_cell.length_a   1.000
_cell.length_b   1.000
_cell.length_c   1.000
_cell.angle_alpha   90.00
_cell.angle_beta   90.00
_cell.angle_gamma   90.00
#
_symmetry.space_group_name_H-M   'P 1'
#
loop_
_entity.id
_entity.type
_entity.pdbx_description
1 polymer ?
#
loop_
_entity_poly.entity_id
_entity_poly.type
_entity_poly.pdbx_seq_one_letter_code
_entity_poly.pdbx_strand_id
1 'polypeptide(L)'
;MALTKSGLGSLTLSGANTYTGTTTVSAGTLVLAGGSAIADTGAVNLSTSGANLTLSGNETVGSLAGVTGTTVSLGSNTLTTGDTSSTEYAGVVSGTGGLTKQGGGTFTLSGANDYTGTTTVSAGTLALSGGSAVADTSAVILSTAGANLTLNANEAVGSLAGVAGTT
;
A
#
# COMPACT_ATOMS: atom_id res chain seq x y z
N MET A 1 6.64 -17.05 -13.17
CA MET A 1 7.61 -17.30 -12.07
C MET A 1 7.32 -16.30 -10.96
N ALA A 2 7.42 -16.71 -9.70
CA ALA A 2 7.20 -15.85 -8.52
C ALA A 2 8.53 -15.59 -7.81
N LEU A 3 8.60 -14.52 -7.00
CA LEU A 3 9.74 -14.21 -6.15
C LEU A 3 9.34 -14.41 -4.67
N THR A 4 10.15 -15.15 -3.91
CA THR A 4 9.99 -15.24 -2.45
C THR A 4 11.24 -14.74 -1.76
N LYS A 5 11.13 -13.63 -1.04
CA LYS A 5 12.17 -13.12 -0.15
C LYS A 5 12.04 -13.78 1.22
N SER A 6 13.01 -14.63 1.55
CA SER A 6 13.16 -15.29 2.85
C SER A 6 14.44 -14.84 3.58
N GLY A 7 14.64 -15.31 4.81
CA GLY A 7 15.77 -14.94 5.67
C GLY A 7 15.69 -13.51 6.21
N LEU A 8 16.38 -13.24 7.31
CA LEU A 8 16.27 -11.95 8.02
C LEU A 8 16.99 -10.79 7.32
N GLY A 9 17.84 -11.07 6.33
CA GLY A 9 18.60 -10.06 5.60
C GLY A 9 17.74 -9.15 4.72
N SER A 10 18.39 -8.18 4.09
CA SER A 10 17.77 -7.31 3.08
C SER A 10 18.06 -7.81 1.66
N LEU A 11 17.07 -7.78 0.79
CA LEU A 11 17.22 -7.94 -0.65
C LEU A 11 16.77 -6.64 -1.31
N THR A 12 17.63 -6.06 -2.16
CA THR A 12 17.25 -4.91 -2.97
C THR A 12 16.93 -5.38 -4.39
N LEU A 13 15.73 -5.05 -4.86
CA LEU A 13 15.39 -5.14 -6.27
C LEU A 13 15.61 -3.78 -6.90
N SER A 14 16.52 -3.73 -7.87
CA SER A 14 16.84 -2.53 -8.65
C SER A 14 16.52 -2.76 -10.12
N GLY A 15 15.95 -1.75 -10.78
CA GLY A 15 15.58 -1.82 -12.19
C GLY A 15 14.32 -2.67 -12.45
N ALA A 16 13.94 -2.78 -13.72
CA ALA A 16 12.72 -3.49 -14.12
C ALA A 16 12.88 -5.01 -14.07
N ASN A 17 12.23 -5.67 -13.12
CA ASN A 17 12.21 -7.13 -13.02
C ASN A 17 11.06 -7.72 -13.86
N THR A 18 11.32 -8.78 -14.63
CA THR A 18 10.39 -9.32 -15.64
C THR A 18 9.61 -10.57 -15.21
N TYR A 19 9.72 -10.98 -13.94
CA TYR A 19 8.88 -12.06 -13.43
C TYR A 19 7.44 -11.55 -13.25
N THR A 20 6.46 -12.43 -13.48
CA THR A 20 5.04 -12.06 -13.54
C THR A 20 4.18 -12.62 -12.41
N GLY A 21 4.76 -13.48 -11.57
CA GLY A 21 4.09 -14.03 -10.38
C GLY A 21 4.21 -13.10 -9.18
N THR A 22 3.48 -13.43 -8.11
CA THR A 22 3.49 -12.69 -6.85
C THR A 22 4.90 -12.53 -6.28
N THR A 23 5.15 -11.37 -5.68
CA THR A 23 6.31 -11.11 -4.83
C THR A 23 5.91 -11.35 -3.38
N THR A 24 6.42 -12.42 -2.78
CA THR A 24 6.15 -12.74 -1.37
C THR A 24 7.36 -12.38 -0.52
N VAL A 25 7.15 -11.61 0.56
CA VAL A 25 8.14 -11.39 1.61
C VAL A 25 7.74 -12.22 2.83
N SER A 26 8.48 -13.27 3.11
CA SER A 26 8.20 -14.19 4.23
C SER A 26 9.10 -13.98 5.44
N ALA A 27 10.20 -13.22 5.29
CA ALA A 27 11.05 -12.74 6.37
C ALA A 27 12.00 -11.62 5.89
N GLY A 28 12.45 -10.79 6.84
CA GLY A 28 13.43 -9.73 6.59
C GLY A 28 12.88 -8.61 5.72
N THR A 29 13.75 -7.93 4.98
CA THR A 29 13.37 -6.73 4.22
C THR A 29 13.53 -6.94 2.71
N LEU A 30 12.53 -6.53 1.95
CA LEU A 30 12.60 -6.29 0.53
C LEU A 30 12.65 -4.78 0.27
N VAL A 31 13.71 -4.30 -0.37
CA VAL A 31 13.85 -2.90 -0.78
C VAL A 31 13.53 -2.80 -2.27
N LEU A 32 12.58 -1.94 -2.61
CA LEU A 32 12.21 -1.61 -3.99
C LEU A 32 12.88 -0.29 -4.38
N ALA A 33 13.76 -0.35 -5.37
CA ALA A 33 14.53 0.79 -5.83
C ALA A 33 14.19 1.14 -7.29
N GLY A 34 13.89 2.41 -7.54
CA GLY A 34 13.93 2.98 -8.89
C GLY A 34 12.61 3.01 -9.67
N GLY A 35 11.43 2.91 -9.06
CA GLY A 35 10.18 3.23 -9.77
C GLY A 35 9.42 2.07 -10.38
N SER A 36 10.10 0.95 -10.60
CA SER A 36 9.61 -0.16 -11.42
C SER A 36 10.25 -1.47 -10.99
N ALA A 37 10.56 -1.60 -9.70
CA ALA A 37 11.22 -2.80 -9.18
C ALA A 37 10.30 -4.02 -9.30
N ILE A 38 8.98 -3.81 -9.18
CA ILE A 38 7.95 -4.81 -9.45
C ILE A 38 7.13 -4.30 -10.63
N ALA A 39 6.63 -5.22 -11.47
CA ALA A 39 5.71 -4.81 -12.53
C ALA A 39 4.45 -4.16 -11.93
N ASP A 40 3.90 -3.13 -12.58
CA ASP A 40 2.70 -2.41 -12.10
C ASP A 40 1.46 -3.30 -11.90
N THR A 41 1.44 -4.50 -12.50
CA THR A 41 0.38 -5.52 -12.33
C THR A 41 0.75 -6.61 -11.33
N GLY A 42 1.96 -6.59 -10.79
CA GLY A 42 2.48 -7.59 -9.88
C GLY A 42 1.90 -7.44 -8.48
N ALA A 43 1.43 -8.56 -7.91
CA ALA A 43 0.97 -8.60 -6.52
C ALA A 43 2.15 -8.67 -5.54
N VAL A 44 2.02 -8.02 -4.39
CA VAL A 44 2.96 -8.08 -3.27
C VAL A 44 2.26 -8.61 -2.02
N ASN A 45 2.86 -9.60 -1.36
CA ASN A 45 2.34 -10.20 -0.14
C ASN A 45 3.40 -10.24 0.96
N LEU A 46 3.19 -9.51 2.06
CA LEU A 46 4.01 -9.61 3.28
C LEU A 46 3.37 -10.68 4.18
N SER A 47 3.83 -11.92 4.06
CA SER A 47 3.06 -13.08 4.52
C SER A 47 3.21 -13.42 6.01
N THR A 48 4.22 -12.85 6.68
CA THR A 48 4.62 -13.25 8.03
C THR A 48 5.03 -12.03 8.83
N SER A 49 4.70 -11.98 10.13
CA SER A 49 5.23 -10.95 11.04
C SER A 49 6.76 -10.84 10.94
N GLY A 50 7.27 -9.60 10.91
CA GLY A 50 8.68 -9.29 10.66
C GLY A 50 9.10 -9.26 9.19
N ALA A 51 8.17 -9.48 8.24
CA ALA A 51 8.38 -9.17 6.83
C ALA A 51 8.20 -7.67 6.58
N ASN A 52 9.16 -7.06 5.88
CA ASN A 52 9.19 -5.64 5.61
C ASN A 52 9.33 -5.35 4.11
N LEU A 53 8.64 -4.33 3.66
CA LEU A 53 8.83 -3.69 2.36
C LEU A 53 9.37 -2.29 2.59
N THR A 54 10.37 -1.86 1.82
CA THR A 54 10.93 -0.50 1.91
C THR A 54 11.02 0.11 0.52
N LEU A 55 10.52 1.33 0.37
CA LEU A 55 10.59 2.09 -0.89
C LEU A 55 11.80 3.04 -0.85
N SER A 56 12.64 2.94 -1.89
CA SER A 56 13.71 3.91 -2.19
C SER A 56 13.39 4.80 -3.39
N GLY A 57 12.15 4.73 -3.87
CA GLY A 57 11.54 5.53 -4.93
C GLY A 57 10.03 5.30 -4.92
N ASN A 58 9.27 6.08 -5.68
CA ASN A 58 7.86 5.77 -5.91
C ASN A 58 7.75 4.36 -6.51
N GLU A 59 6.67 3.64 -6.27
CA GLU A 59 6.47 2.30 -6.83
C GLU A 59 4.98 2.07 -7.10
N THR A 60 4.68 1.36 -8.18
CA THR A 60 3.32 0.91 -8.48
C THR A 60 3.29 -0.61 -8.43
N VAL A 61 2.32 -1.17 -7.72
CA VAL A 61 2.07 -2.61 -7.68
C VAL A 61 0.60 -2.90 -7.98
N GLY A 62 0.32 -4.09 -8.49
CA GLY A 62 -1.05 -4.48 -8.83
C GLY A 62 -1.91 -4.64 -7.58
N SER A 63 -1.33 -5.20 -6.51
CA SER A 63 -2.00 -5.31 -5.23
C SER A 63 -1.01 -5.46 -4.09
N LEU A 64 -1.44 -5.09 -2.88
CA LEU A 64 -0.68 -5.24 -1.66
C LEU A 64 -1.53 -5.98 -0.63
N ALA A 65 -1.00 -7.08 -0.12
CA ALA A 65 -1.55 -7.79 1.02
C ALA A 65 -0.49 -7.94 2.12
N GLY A 66 -0.94 -8.03 3.36
CA GLY A 66 -0.03 -8.30 4.47
C GLY A 66 -0.73 -8.51 5.79
N VAL A 67 -0.05 -9.22 6.69
CA VAL A 67 -0.58 -9.57 8.02
C VAL A 67 -0.08 -8.61 9.09
N THR A 68 -0.70 -8.63 10.27
CA THR A 68 -0.23 -7.88 11.44
C THR A 68 1.22 -8.22 11.79
N GLY A 69 1.98 -7.20 12.18
CA GLY A 69 3.42 -7.32 12.45
C GLY A 69 4.31 -7.21 11.20
N THR A 70 3.73 -6.95 10.03
CA THR A 70 4.48 -6.56 8.82
C THR A 70 4.58 -5.05 8.72
N THR A 71 5.59 -4.56 7.98
CA THR A 71 5.79 -3.11 7.80
C THR A 71 6.01 -2.75 6.32
N VAL A 72 5.38 -1.68 5.87
CA VAL A 72 5.75 -0.94 4.65
C VAL A 72 6.38 0.38 5.09
N SER A 73 7.64 0.61 4.74
CA SER A 73 8.34 1.87 4.94
C SER A 73 8.39 2.64 3.62
N LEU A 74 7.62 3.73 3.53
CA LEU A 74 7.52 4.55 2.32
C LEU A 74 8.73 5.46 2.11
N GLY A 75 9.47 5.78 3.19
CA GLY A 75 10.39 6.93 3.17
C GLY A 75 9.60 8.20 2.84
N SER A 76 10.03 8.94 1.83
CA SER A 76 9.32 10.10 1.27
C SER A 76 8.54 9.79 -0.01
N ASN A 77 8.35 8.52 -0.34
CA ASN A 77 7.85 8.08 -1.64
C ASN A 77 6.36 7.71 -1.61
N THR A 78 5.75 7.65 -2.78
CA THR A 78 4.38 7.17 -2.95
C THR A 78 4.37 5.70 -3.35
N LEU A 79 3.59 4.89 -2.62
CA LEU A 79 3.20 3.56 -3.07
C LEU A 79 1.82 3.62 -3.72
N THR A 80 1.75 3.21 -4.97
CA THR A 80 0.50 3.03 -5.69
C THR A 80 0.13 1.55 -5.69
N THR A 81 -1.10 1.21 -5.28
CA THR A 81 -1.57 -0.17 -5.19
C THR A 81 -3.05 -0.30 -5.56
N GLY A 82 -3.41 -1.44 -6.12
CA GLY A 82 -4.79 -1.85 -6.35
C GLY A 82 -5.07 -2.23 -7.81
N ASP A 83 -5.84 -3.30 -7.96
CA ASP A 83 -6.29 -3.85 -9.23
C ASP A 83 -7.81 -4.05 -9.16
N THR A 84 -8.38 -5.01 -9.89
CA THR A 84 -9.81 -5.33 -9.81
C THR A 84 -10.16 -6.26 -8.65
N SER A 85 -9.17 -6.87 -7.99
CA SER A 85 -9.34 -7.73 -6.82
C SER A 85 -9.38 -6.92 -5.53
N SER A 86 -9.93 -7.53 -4.48
CA SER A 86 -9.93 -6.92 -3.15
C SER A 86 -8.83 -7.51 -2.27
N THR A 87 -8.10 -6.65 -1.56
CA THR A 87 -6.97 -7.03 -0.71
C THR A 87 -7.00 -6.27 0.61
N GLU A 88 -6.34 -6.84 1.62
CA GLU A 88 -6.22 -6.25 2.95
C GLU A 88 -4.75 -6.17 3.36
N TYR A 89 -4.36 -5.03 3.93
CA TYR A 89 -3.09 -4.84 4.59
C TYR A 89 -3.32 -4.54 6.08
N ALA A 90 -3.00 -5.52 6.92
CA ALA A 90 -3.15 -5.46 8.38
C ALA A 90 -1.85 -5.07 9.11
N GLY A 91 -0.78 -4.76 8.36
CA GLY A 91 0.49 -4.26 8.88
C GLY A 91 0.51 -2.75 9.08
N VAL A 92 1.70 -2.22 9.38
CA VAL A 92 1.93 -0.78 9.57
C VAL A 92 2.57 -0.19 8.32
N VAL A 93 1.97 0.86 7.76
CA VAL A 93 2.59 1.73 6.77
C VAL A 93 3.18 2.95 7.49
N SER A 94 4.43 3.29 7.19
CA SER A 94 5.18 4.36 7.86
C SER A 94 5.96 5.24 6.89
N GLY A 95 6.39 6.43 7.35
CA GLY A 95 7.20 7.37 6.58
C GLY A 95 6.49 8.69 6.30
N THR A 96 7.15 9.61 5.60
CA THR A 96 6.53 10.88 5.20
C THR A 96 5.86 10.82 3.82
N GLY A 97 6.03 9.69 3.14
CA GLY A 97 5.39 9.36 1.88
C GLY A 97 3.89 9.09 1.99
N GLY A 98 3.26 8.86 0.84
CA GLY A 98 1.81 8.70 0.73
C GLY A 98 1.38 7.41 0.02
N LEU A 99 0.07 7.20 -0.05
CA LEU A 99 -0.54 6.06 -0.73
C LEU A 99 -1.42 6.52 -1.89
N THR A 100 -1.42 5.78 -2.99
CA THR A 100 -2.43 5.91 -4.04
C THR A 100 -3.15 4.58 -4.22
N LYS A 101 -4.46 4.56 -3.95
CA LYS A 101 -5.33 3.44 -4.26
C LYS A 101 -5.87 3.59 -5.68
N GLN A 102 -5.56 2.64 -6.55
CA GLN A 102 -6.06 2.55 -7.92
C GLN A 102 -6.85 1.25 -8.15
N GLY A 103 -7.35 1.04 -9.37
CA GLY A 103 -8.09 -0.18 -9.73
C GLY A 103 -9.49 -0.25 -9.12
N GLY A 104 -10.36 -1.08 -9.72
CA GLY A 104 -11.78 -1.15 -9.34
C GLY A 104 -12.08 -1.89 -8.04
N GLY A 105 -11.14 -2.64 -7.48
CA GLY A 105 -11.33 -3.44 -6.27
C GLY A 105 -11.30 -2.62 -4.98
N THR A 106 -11.46 -3.31 -3.84
CA THR A 106 -11.34 -2.72 -2.51
C THR A 106 -9.96 -2.97 -1.92
N PHE A 107 -9.29 -1.91 -1.46
CA PHE A 107 -8.10 -2.06 -0.63
C PHE A 107 -8.45 -1.69 0.80
N THR A 108 -8.27 -2.65 1.72
CA THR A 108 -8.58 -2.47 3.14
C THR A 108 -7.31 -2.19 3.91
N LEU A 109 -7.26 -1.07 4.63
CA LEU A 109 -6.27 -0.78 5.66
C LEU A 109 -6.89 -1.10 7.02
N SER A 110 -6.36 -2.12 7.70
CA SER A 110 -6.83 -2.54 9.03
C SER A 110 -5.78 -2.37 10.13
N GLY A 111 -4.52 -2.14 9.78
CA GLY A 111 -3.47 -1.77 10.74
C GLY A 111 -3.57 -0.30 11.18
N ALA A 112 -2.85 0.03 12.26
CA ALA A 112 -2.59 1.42 12.66
C ALA A 112 -1.40 1.94 11.87
N ASN A 113 -1.59 3.01 11.09
CA ASN A 113 -0.59 3.50 10.15
C ASN A 113 -0.02 4.85 10.62
N ASP A 114 1.30 5.01 10.45
CA ASP A 114 2.07 6.18 10.93
C ASP A 114 2.60 7.04 9.78
N TYR A 115 2.18 6.79 8.53
CA TYR A 115 2.62 7.61 7.40
C TYR A 115 1.89 8.96 7.35
N THR A 116 2.62 10.03 7.05
CA THR A 116 2.08 11.41 7.12
C THR A 116 1.76 12.03 5.75
N GLY A 117 2.12 11.36 4.65
CA GLY A 117 1.79 11.82 3.31
C GLY A 117 0.34 11.56 2.94
N THR A 118 -0.12 12.24 1.88
CA THR A 118 -1.50 12.16 1.38
C THR A 118 -1.87 10.74 0.92
N THR A 119 -3.10 10.33 1.23
CA THR A 119 -3.75 9.16 0.65
C THR A 119 -4.71 9.58 -0.45
N THR A 120 -4.45 9.14 -1.68
CA THR A 120 -5.30 9.41 -2.84
C THR A 120 -6.05 8.14 -3.24
N VAL A 121 -7.36 8.23 -3.45
CA VAL A 121 -8.17 7.17 -4.06
C VAL A 121 -8.52 7.62 -5.48
N SER A 122 -7.92 6.98 -6.47
CA SER A 122 -8.10 7.28 -7.90
C SER A 122 -9.07 6.34 -8.61
N ALA A 123 -9.43 5.21 -7.98
CA ALA A 123 -10.50 4.32 -8.42
C ALA A 123 -10.87 3.30 -7.32
N GLY A 124 -12.09 2.75 -7.41
CA GLY A 124 -12.57 1.70 -6.53
C GLY A 124 -12.76 2.20 -5.10
N THR A 125 -12.50 1.33 -4.12
CA THR A 125 -12.77 1.63 -2.71
C THR A 125 -11.50 1.52 -1.87
N LEU A 126 -11.26 2.53 -1.03
CA LEU A 126 -10.40 2.42 0.15
C LEU A 126 -11.29 2.14 1.37
N ALA A 127 -11.09 1.01 2.03
CA ALA A 127 -11.79 0.66 3.26
C ALA A 127 -10.87 0.83 4.48
N LEU A 128 -11.32 1.58 5.47
CA LEU A 128 -10.59 1.86 6.70
C LEU A 128 -11.25 1.09 7.84
N SER A 129 -10.57 0.05 8.32
CA SER A 129 -11.07 -0.85 9.36
C SER A 129 -10.28 -0.77 10.66
N GLY A 130 -9.14 -0.07 10.68
CA GLY A 130 -8.41 0.31 11.89
C GLY A 130 -8.85 1.69 12.37
N GLY A 131 -8.72 1.99 13.67
CA GLY A 131 -9.08 3.30 14.24
C GLY A 131 -8.09 4.44 13.96
N SER A 132 -6.99 4.11 13.27
CA SER A 132 -5.95 5.01 12.74
C SER A 132 -5.42 4.39 11.44
N ALA A 133 -6.35 3.95 10.58
CA ALA A 133 -6.02 3.27 9.34
C ALA A 133 -5.37 4.23 8.32
N VAL A 134 -5.62 5.52 8.46
CA VAL A 134 -4.82 6.61 7.91
C VAL A 134 -4.30 7.40 9.12
N ALA A 135 -3.11 7.99 9.04
CA ALA A 135 -2.67 8.83 10.15
C ALA A 135 -3.57 10.07 10.28
N ASP A 136 -3.91 10.46 11.50
CA ASP A 136 -4.84 11.58 11.79
C ASP A 136 -4.43 12.92 11.14
N THR A 137 -3.16 13.09 10.80
CA THR A 137 -2.64 14.30 10.15
C THR A 137 -2.67 14.24 8.62
N SER A 138 -2.89 13.06 8.04
CA SER A 138 -2.80 12.83 6.61
C SER A 138 -4.09 13.20 5.90
N ALA A 139 -3.97 13.85 4.74
CA ALA A 139 -5.11 14.16 3.90
C ALA A 139 -5.60 12.92 3.14
N VAL A 140 -6.91 12.79 2.96
CA VAL A 140 -7.54 11.83 2.05
C VAL A 140 -8.19 12.56 0.88
N ILE A 141 -7.87 12.15 -0.35
CA ILE A 141 -8.39 12.74 -1.58
C ILE A 141 -9.05 11.68 -2.45
N LEU A 142 -10.34 11.84 -2.74
CA LEU A 142 -11.10 11.05 -3.72
C LEU A 142 -11.02 11.77 -5.08
N SER A 143 -10.06 11.38 -5.93
CA SER A 143 -9.63 12.21 -7.06
C SER A 143 -10.43 12.02 -8.35
N THR A 144 -11.30 11.00 -8.42
CA THR A 144 -12.09 10.65 -9.61
C THR A 144 -13.52 10.27 -9.23
N ALA A 145 -14.47 10.46 -10.15
CA ALA A 145 -15.83 9.97 -9.95
C ALA A 145 -15.83 8.44 -9.80
N GLY A 146 -16.54 7.92 -8.79
CA GLY A 146 -16.56 6.50 -8.44
C GLY A 146 -15.40 6.04 -7.54
N ALA A 147 -14.51 6.94 -7.10
CA ALA A 147 -13.62 6.67 -5.98
C ALA A 147 -14.41 6.75 -4.66
N ASN A 148 -14.23 5.75 -3.79
CA ASN A 148 -15.04 5.61 -2.57
C ASN A 148 -14.16 5.44 -1.33
N LEU A 149 -14.58 6.03 -0.22
CA LEU A 149 -14.03 5.81 1.11
C LEU A 149 -15.06 5.10 1.98
N THR A 150 -14.72 3.93 2.51
CA THR A 150 -15.58 3.19 3.45
C THR A 150 -14.95 3.18 4.83
N LEU A 151 -15.72 3.59 5.84
CA LEU A 151 -15.30 3.56 7.25
C LEU A 151 -15.98 2.38 7.95
N ASN A 152 -15.19 1.38 8.33
CA ASN A 152 -15.63 0.23 9.14
C ASN A 152 -15.28 0.38 10.62
N ALA A 153 -14.55 1.44 10.98
CA ALA A 153 -14.21 1.86 12.33
C ALA A 153 -14.22 3.41 12.42
N ASN A 154 -14.15 3.95 13.63
CA ASN A 154 -13.94 5.39 13.84
C ASN A 154 -12.57 5.79 13.30
N GLU A 155 -12.53 6.82 12.46
CA GLU A 155 -11.29 7.29 11.82
C GLU A 155 -11.21 8.82 11.88
N ALA A 156 -10.03 9.36 12.14
CA ALA A 156 -9.72 10.77 11.98
C ALA A 156 -8.72 10.95 10.82
N VAL A 157 -8.90 12.02 10.04
CA VAL A 157 -7.99 12.38 8.94
C VAL A 157 -7.74 13.88 8.96
N GLY A 158 -6.60 14.33 8.43
CA GLY A 158 -6.21 15.73 8.48
C GLY A 158 -7.13 16.62 7.64
N SER A 159 -7.60 16.09 6.51
CA SER A 159 -8.63 16.70 5.68
C SER A 159 -9.21 15.65 4.73
N LEU A 160 -10.48 15.80 4.36
CA LEU A 160 -11.12 15.00 3.32
C LEU A 160 -11.54 15.91 2.15
N ALA A 161 -11.16 15.53 0.93
CA ALA A 161 -11.59 16.18 -0.29
C ALA A 161 -12.06 15.14 -1.32
N GLY A 162 -13.03 15.51 -2.16
CA GLY A 162 -13.54 14.66 -3.23
C GLY A 162 -14.10 15.46 -4.40
N VAL A 163 -14.08 14.86 -5.58
CA VAL A 163 -14.76 15.41 -6.77
C VAL A 163 -16.23 14.96 -6.83
N ALA A 164 -17.03 15.55 -7.72
CA ALA A 164 -18.41 15.10 -7.90
C ALA A 164 -18.46 13.60 -8.28
N GLY A 165 -19.34 12.84 -7.63
CA GLY A 165 -19.53 11.41 -7.89
C GLY A 165 -18.63 10.47 -7.06
N THR A 166 -17.91 10.97 -6.06
CA THR A 166 -17.24 10.15 -5.03
C THR A 166 -18.21 9.83 -3.88
N THR A 167 -18.00 8.72 -3.17
CA THR A 167 -18.80 8.37 -1.97
C THR A 167 -17.97 8.15 -0.72
#